data_AF-A0A8S0XQA8-F1
#
_entry.id   AF-A0A8S0XQA8-F1
#
_cell.length_a   1.000
_cell.length_b   1.000
_cell.length_c   1.000
_cell.angle_alpha   90.00
_cell.angle_beta   90.00
_cell.angle_gamma   90.00
#
_symmetry.space_group_name_H-M   'P 1'
#
loop_
_entity.id
_entity.type
_entity.pdbx_description
1 polymer ?
#
loop_
_entity_poly.entity_id
_entity_poly.type
_entity_poly.pdbx_seq_one_letter_code
_entity_poly.pdbx_strand_id
1 'polypeptide(L)'
;MSVSRIAIGTMLAPICKEHLPRDAQSLFKSGYPEDPTSHFMSDLFPLEGRTKFLNPTDWTPIGPFPRALDFFGDGSLYIVDSPGHLVGHVKILAHMSSDSGVIYLGWIYLGGDSAHH
;
A
#
# COMPACT_ATOMS: atom_id res chain seq x y z
N MET A 1 0.71 -10.80 20.41
CA MET A 1 1.20 -10.33 19.10
C MET A 1 0.01 -9.87 18.29
N SER A 2 -0.10 -8.57 17.99
CA SER A 2 -1.18 -8.07 17.13
C SER A 2 -0.83 -8.41 15.69
N VAL A 3 -1.58 -9.33 15.08
CA VAL A 3 -1.46 -9.61 13.65
C VAL A 3 -2.02 -8.40 12.93
N SER A 4 -1.15 -7.50 12.47
CA SER A 4 -1.57 -6.38 11.63
C SER A 4 -1.95 -6.95 10.27
N ARG A 5 -3.25 -7.06 10.02
CA ARG A 5 -3.77 -7.38 8.69
C ARG A 5 -3.63 -6.12 7.84
N ILE A 6 -2.77 -6.20 6.82
CA ILE A 6 -2.53 -5.14 5.86
C ILE A 6 -3.49 -5.38 4.69
N ALA A 7 -4.40 -4.46 4.46
CA ALA A 7 -5.09 -4.36 3.19
C ALA A 7 -4.44 -3.20 2.41
N ILE A 8 -4.00 -3.52 1.19
CA ILE A 8 -3.52 -2.56 0.20
C ILE A 8 -4.40 -2.81 -1.02
N GLY A 9 -5.41 -1.97 -1.19
CA GLY A 9 -6.43 -2.14 -2.22
C GLY A 9 -7.83 -1.75 -1.72
N THR A 10 -8.81 -1.82 -2.63
CA THR A 10 -10.19 -1.35 -2.43
C THR A 10 -11.06 -2.23 -1.52
N MET A 11 -10.52 -3.33 -0.96
CA MET A 11 -11.29 -4.25 -0.14
C MET A 11 -11.25 -3.83 1.34
N LEU A 12 -12.24 -3.05 1.76
CA LEU A 12 -12.41 -2.61 3.14
C LEU A 12 -12.89 -3.77 4.03
N ALA A 13 -11.97 -4.44 4.72
CA ALA A 13 -12.36 -5.37 5.77
C ALA A 13 -12.60 -4.59 7.09
N PRO A 14 -13.72 -4.80 7.80
CA PRO A 14 -14.10 -4.01 8.98
C PRO A 14 -13.09 -4.08 10.14
N ILE A 15 -12.20 -5.07 10.13
CA ILE A 15 -11.19 -5.32 11.16
C ILE A 15 -9.77 -4.87 10.75
N CYS A 16 -9.56 -4.42 9.51
CA CYS A 16 -8.24 -4.07 9.01
C CYS A 16 -7.92 -2.58 9.21
N LYS A 17 -6.62 -2.28 9.34
CA LYS A 17 -6.08 -0.92 9.24
C LYS A 17 -5.61 -0.71 7.81
N GLU A 18 -6.12 0.35 7.20
CA GLU A 18 -5.76 0.72 5.83
C GLU A 18 -4.51 1.60 5.85
N HIS A 19 -3.55 1.29 5.00
CA HIS A 19 -2.34 2.11 4.84
C HIS A 19 -2.29 2.60 3.41
N LEU A 20 -2.44 3.91 3.23
CA LEU A 20 -2.49 4.55 1.92
C LEU A 20 -1.31 5.52 1.79
N PRO A 21 -0.67 5.65 0.62
CA PRO A 21 0.21 6.78 0.37
C PRO A 21 -0.53 8.09 0.59
N ARG A 22 0.15 9.10 1.14
CA ARG A 22 -0.44 10.42 1.42
C ARG A 22 -1.15 11.00 0.19
N ASP A 23 -0.58 10.81 -0.99
CA ASP A 23 -1.09 11.38 -2.23
C ASP A 23 -2.43 10.77 -2.65
N ALA A 24 -2.78 9.56 -2.20
CA ALA A 24 -4.09 8.94 -2.46
C ALA A 24 -5.26 9.77 -1.91
N GLN A 25 -5.02 10.63 -0.92
CA GLN A 25 -6.05 11.53 -0.36
C GLN A 25 -6.69 12.42 -1.42
N SER A 26 -5.95 12.81 -2.45
CA SER A 26 -6.49 13.69 -3.48
C SER A 26 -7.63 13.05 -4.26
N LEU A 27 -7.77 11.72 -4.24
CA LEU A 27 -8.81 11.00 -4.97
C LEU A 27 -10.19 11.13 -4.32
N PHE A 28 -10.27 11.24 -2.99
CA PHE A 28 -11.54 11.19 -2.25
C PHE A 28 -11.77 12.37 -1.30
N LYS A 29 -10.81 13.29 -1.14
CA LYS A 29 -10.99 14.48 -0.29
C LYS A 29 -12.14 15.38 -0.74
N SER A 30 -12.41 15.43 -2.05
CA SER A 30 -13.63 15.98 -2.66
C SER A 30 -14.28 14.89 -3.50
N GLY A 31 -14.61 13.76 -2.89
CA GLY A 31 -15.35 12.69 -3.54
C GLY A 31 -16.84 13.00 -3.66
N TYR A 32 -17.60 12.08 -4.25
CA TYR A 32 -19.06 12.10 -4.24
C TYR A 32 -19.56 11.80 -2.82
N PRO A 33 -20.60 12.49 -2.29
CA PRO A 33 -21.49 13.42 -3.00
C PRO A 33 -21.03 14.89 -3.04
N GLU A 34 -19.95 15.28 -2.37
CA GLU A 34 -19.46 16.66 -2.30
C GLU A 34 -19.05 17.20 -3.68
N ASP A 35 -18.43 16.36 -4.50
CA ASP A 35 -18.23 16.58 -5.94
C ASP A 35 -19.08 15.58 -6.74
N PRO A 36 -20.20 16.03 -7.34
CA PRO A 36 -21.07 15.17 -8.14
C PRO A 36 -20.41 14.58 -9.38
N THR A 37 -19.27 15.12 -9.82
CA THR A 37 -18.52 14.62 -10.98
C THR A 37 -17.40 13.66 -10.61
N SER A 38 -17.13 13.48 -9.31
CA SER A 38 -16.09 12.58 -8.83
C SER A 38 -16.43 11.11 -9.12
N HIS A 39 -15.42 10.35 -9.55
CA HIS A 39 -15.48 8.90 -9.69
C HIS A 39 -15.28 8.14 -8.37
N PHE A 40 -14.86 8.83 -7.31
CA PHE A 40 -14.61 8.25 -6.00
C PHE A 40 -15.60 8.81 -4.98
N MET A 41 -16.06 7.97 -4.05
CA MET A 41 -16.84 8.40 -2.90
C MET A 41 -15.94 9.13 -1.90
N SER A 42 -16.46 10.16 -1.24
CA SER A 42 -15.71 10.88 -0.21
C SER A 42 -15.46 10.04 1.05
N ASP A 43 -16.32 9.05 1.29
CA ASP A 43 -16.24 8.07 2.37
C ASP A 43 -15.65 6.72 1.92
N LEU A 44 -14.94 6.69 0.78
CA LEU A 44 -14.31 5.48 0.23
C LEU A 44 -13.41 4.76 1.25
N PHE A 45 -12.81 5.50 2.18
CA PHE A 45 -12.04 4.94 3.28
C PHE A 45 -12.53 5.48 4.63
N PRO A 46 -12.52 4.64 5.67
CA PRO A 46 -12.79 5.05 7.04
C PRO A 46 -11.62 5.89 7.58
N LEU A 47 -11.69 7.21 7.38
CA LEU A 47 -10.61 8.13 7.75
C LEU A 47 -10.35 8.14 9.25
N GLU A 48 -11.42 8.10 10.05
CA GLU A 48 -11.29 8.09 11.50
C GLU A 48 -10.87 6.72 12.03
N GLY A 49 -9.70 6.68 12.68
CA GLY A 49 -9.21 5.54 13.47
C GLY A 49 -8.74 4.31 12.69
N ARG A 50 -9.02 4.20 11.38
CA ARG A 50 -8.66 3.02 10.57
C ARG A 50 -7.69 3.29 9.43
N THR A 51 -7.70 4.48 8.85
CA THR A 51 -6.82 4.83 7.73
C THR A 51 -5.58 5.57 8.22
N LYS A 52 -4.40 5.09 7.82
CA LYS A 52 -3.12 5.75 8.05
C LYS A 52 -2.50 6.17 6.73
N PHE A 53 -2.12 7.45 6.65
CA PHE A 53 -1.42 7.97 5.49
C PHE A 53 0.09 7.85 5.67
N LEU A 54 0.72 7.13 4.76
CA LEU A 54 2.16 6.94 4.70
C LEU A 54 2.81 8.14 4.01
N ASN A 55 3.83 8.72 4.65
CA ASN A 55 4.57 9.85 4.09
C ASN A 55 5.76 9.34 3.26
N PRO A 56 5.86 9.66 1.96
CA PRO A 56 6.95 9.17 1.12
C PRO A 56 8.30 9.85 1.36
N THR A 57 8.36 10.91 2.18
CA THR A 57 9.58 11.70 2.41
C THR A 57 10.76 10.85 2.92
N ASP A 58 10.48 9.83 3.73
CA ASP A 58 11.51 9.00 4.36
C ASP A 58 11.72 7.66 3.64
N TRP A 59 11.14 7.49 2.45
CA TRP A 59 11.23 6.23 1.71
C TRP A 59 12.58 6.15 0.99
N THR A 60 13.26 5.01 1.16
CA THR A 60 14.62 4.80 0.65
C THR A 60 14.63 3.91 -0.59
N PRO A 61 15.63 4.02 -1.47
CA PRO A 61 15.76 3.12 -2.61
C PRO A 61 16.02 1.67 -2.20
N ILE A 62 15.49 0.72 -2.97
CA ILE A 62 15.85 -0.70 -2.91
C ILE A 62 15.93 -1.29 -4.33
N GLY A 63 17.12 -1.76 -4.71
CA GLY A 63 17.36 -2.26 -6.07
C GLY A 63 16.96 -1.22 -7.14
N PRO A 64 16.07 -1.57 -8.11
CA PRO A 64 15.63 -0.65 -9.15
C PRO A 64 14.54 0.33 -8.68
N PHE A 65 14.02 0.19 -7.46
CA PHE A 65 12.91 1.00 -6.97
C PHE A 65 13.45 2.22 -6.21
N PRO A 66 13.18 3.45 -6.67
CA PRO A 66 13.78 4.66 -6.10
C PRO A 66 13.17 5.06 -4.74
N ARG A 67 11.95 4.60 -4.43
CA ARG A 67 11.25 4.88 -3.18
C ARG A 67 10.55 3.62 -2.68
N ALA A 68 11.00 3.11 -1.54
CA ALA A 68 10.37 2.02 -0.84
C ALA A 68 10.37 2.27 0.68
N LEU A 69 9.33 1.81 1.35
CA LEU A 69 9.20 1.82 2.79
C LEU A 69 9.34 0.38 3.30
N ASP A 70 10.36 0.12 4.11
CA ASP A 70 10.39 -1.08 4.95
C ASP A 70 9.28 -0.97 6.00
N PHE A 71 8.21 -1.73 5.80
CA PHE A 71 6.98 -1.55 6.57
C PHE A 71 7.11 -2.11 7.99
N PHE A 72 7.89 -3.18 8.17
CA PHE A 72 8.12 -3.82 9.46
C PHE A 72 9.44 -3.38 10.11
N GLY A 73 10.37 -2.85 9.33
CA GLY A 73 11.70 -2.46 9.80
C GLY A 73 12.69 -3.64 9.92
N ASP A 74 12.31 -4.81 9.40
CA ASP A 74 13.12 -6.03 9.43
C ASP A 74 13.53 -6.52 8.02
N GLY A 75 13.20 -5.74 6.98
CA GLY A 75 13.48 -6.06 5.59
C GLY A 75 12.67 -7.20 4.99
N SER A 76 11.58 -7.64 5.65
CA SER A 76 10.71 -8.72 5.14
C SER A 76 9.65 -8.24 4.15
N LEU A 77 9.19 -6.99 4.27
CA LEU A 77 8.15 -6.42 3.42
C LEU A 77 8.40 -4.94 3.14
N TYR A 78 8.45 -4.61 1.85
CA TYR A 78 8.58 -3.25 1.37
C TYR A 78 7.31 -2.83 0.63
N ILE A 79 6.79 -1.66 1.00
CA ILE A 79 5.81 -0.93 0.17
C ILE A 79 6.62 -0.12 -0.84
N VAL A 80 6.39 -0.37 -2.13
CA VAL A 80 7.11 0.25 -3.23
C VAL A 80 6.22 1.28 -3.91
N ASP A 81 6.72 2.51 -4.03
CA ASP A 81 6.01 3.56 -4.75
C ASP A 81 5.93 3.21 -6.25
N SER A 82 4.71 3.22 -6.79
CA SER A 82 4.47 2.79 -8.18
C SER A 82 3.31 3.56 -8.81
N PRO A 83 3.44 4.89 -8.97
CA PRO A 83 2.42 5.71 -9.59
C PRO A 83 2.16 5.25 -11.04
N GLY A 84 0.91 5.40 -11.50
CA GLY A 84 0.50 4.99 -12.83
C GLY A 84 -0.99 4.68 -12.87
N HIS A 85 -1.37 3.46 -12.47
CA HIS A 85 -2.76 3.00 -12.44
C HIS A 85 -3.68 4.00 -11.71
N LEU A 86 -3.28 4.44 -10.50
CA LEU A 86 -3.92 5.52 -9.75
C LEU A 86 -2.87 6.34 -8.99
N VAL A 87 -3.24 7.58 -8.62
CA VAL A 87 -2.47 8.36 -7.64
C VAL A 87 -2.43 7.59 -6.32
N GLY A 88 -1.24 7.44 -5.75
CA GLY A 88 -1.05 6.62 -4.55
C GLY A 88 -1.12 5.11 -4.79
N HIS A 89 -1.00 4.65 -6.04
CA HIS A 89 -0.82 3.24 -6.33
C HIS A 89 0.56 2.75 -5.85
N VAL A 90 0.58 1.64 -5.12
CA VAL A 90 1.78 1.01 -4.58
C VAL A 90 1.81 -0.47 -4.92
N LYS A 91 3.01 -1.04 -4.86
CA LYS A 91 3.23 -2.47 -4.99
C LYS A 91 3.87 -3.01 -3.73
N ILE A 92 3.83 -4.33 -3.54
CA ILE A 92 4.53 -4.98 -2.44
C ILE A 92 5.71 -5.78 -2.98
N LEU A 93 6.87 -5.56 -2.38
CA LEU A 93 8.05 -6.38 -2.56
C LEU A 93 8.32 -7.10 -1.23
N ALA A 94 8.09 -8.41 -1.19
CA ALA A 94 8.27 -9.22 0.01
C ALA A 94 9.50 -10.12 -0.14
N HIS A 95 10.36 -10.12 0.87
CA HIS A 95 11.50 -11.01 0.97
C HIS A 95 11.10 -12.24 1.78
N MET A 96 11.32 -13.42 1.22
CA MET A 96 11.08 -14.70 1.89
C MET A 96 12.42 -15.27 2.37
N SER A 97 12.55 -15.44 3.67
CA SER A 97 13.59 -16.25 4.30
C SER A 97 12.95 -17.48 4.93
N SER A 98 13.57 -18.64 4.78
CA SER A 98 13.10 -19.89 5.39
C SER A 98 13.87 -20.15 6.68
N ASP A 99 13.14 -20.32 7.78
CA ASP A 99 13.70 -20.69 9.09
C ASP A 99 13.99 -22.21 9.19
N SER A 100 13.64 -22.99 8.16
CA SER A 100 13.67 -24.46 8.20
C SER A 100 14.97 -25.11 7.70
N GLY A 101 16.07 -24.35 7.57
CA GLY A 101 17.37 -24.87 7.15
C GLY A 101 17.49 -25.22 5.66
N VAL A 102 16.42 -25.00 4.88
CA VAL A 102 16.44 -25.02 3.41
C VAL A 102 16.43 -23.58 2.92
N ILE A 103 17.57 -23.11 2.40
CA ILE A 103 17.73 -21.73 1.92
C ILE A 103 17.05 -21.60 0.54
N TYR A 104 15.80 -21.16 0.53
CA TYR A 104 15.22 -20.46 -0.62
C TYR A 104 15.14 -18.99 -0.26
N LEU A 105 16.11 -18.18 -0.68
CA LEU A 105 16.02 -16.73 -0.64
C LEU A 105 15.25 -16.29 -1.87
N GLY A 106 13.99 -15.88 -1.68
CA GLY A 106 13.09 -15.53 -2.76
C GLY A 106 12.48 -14.16 -2.55
N TRP A 107 12.14 -13.51 -3.66
CA TRP A 107 11.37 -12.28 -3.64
C TRP A 107 10.02 -12.51 -4.30
N ILE A 108 8.96 -12.00 -3.69
CA ILE A 108 7.63 -11.92 -4.30
C ILE A 108 7.33 -10.46 -4.58
N TYR A 109 6.89 -10.17 -5.80
CA TYR A 109 6.45 -8.84 -6.20
C TYR A 109 4.95 -8.86 -6.53
N LEU A 110 4.14 -8.26 -5.66
CA LEU A 110 2.70 -8.15 -5.84
C LEU A 110 2.41 -6.84 -6.57
N GLY A 111 2.10 -6.97 -7.86
CA GLY A 111 1.96 -5.84 -8.78
C GLY A 111 0.65 -5.05 -8.67
N GLY A 112 -0.34 -5.53 -7.92
CA GLY A 112 -1.67 -4.92 -7.90
C GLY A 112 -2.25 -4.79 -9.30
N ASP A 113 -2.92 -3.67 -9.57
CA ASP A 113 -3.59 -3.38 -10.84
C ASP A 113 -2.65 -2.75 -11.89
N SER A 114 -1.40 -3.22 -11.94
CA SER A 114 -0.40 -2.69 -12.88
C SER A 114 -0.49 -3.29 -14.28
N ALA A 115 -1.22 -4.38 -14.48
CA ALA A 115 -1.37 -5.08 -15.75
C ALA A 115 -2.71 -5.82 -15.81
N HIS A 116 -3.32 -5.88 -17.00
CA HIS A 116 -4.67 -6.41 -17.18
C HIS A 116 -4.84 -7.37 -18.39
N HIS A 117 -3.78 -7.67 -19.15
CA HIS A 117 -3.86 -8.41 -20.42
C HIS A 117 -3.00 -9.67 -20.42
#